data_AF-A0A7C5I8T3-F1
#
_entry.id   AF-A0A7C5I8T3-F1
#
_cell.length_a   1.000
_cell.length_b   1.000
_cell.length_c   1.000
_cell.angle_alpha   90.00
_cell.angle_beta   90.00
_cell.angle_gamma   90.00
#
_symmetry.space_group_name_H-M   'P 1'
#
loop_
_entity.id
_entity.type
_entity.pdbx_description
1 polymer ?
#
loop_
_entity_poly.entity_id
_entity_poly.type
_entity_poly.pdbx_seq_one_letter_code
_entity_poly.pdbx_strand_id
1 'polypeptide(L)'
;GVLAPMVLVSPTQINAQLPFSVSGSATMILRTPAGMSNSFRFTIQAGAPAVFRTGVAGDERGLPTVVRAKNNQLVTLSNPIHPEDAIVMYLTGLGATWPEVPDGYPGPGSPLAMTLMPPVVTLGGVELPVEFAGLTPGEVGVYQINARVPYWAPVGMDVPLEIRQAGQGTALSVRVVK
;
A
#
# COMPACT_ATOMS: atom_id res chain seq x y z
N GLY A 1 18.57 18.05 -9.10
CA GLY A 1 17.54 17.39 -8.28
C GLY A 1 16.48 16.86 -9.21
N VAL A 2 15.82 15.76 -8.85
CA VAL A 2 14.70 15.19 -9.62
C VAL A 2 13.39 15.78 -9.11
N LEU A 3 12.48 16.16 -10.01
CA LEU A 3 11.16 16.66 -9.62
C LEU A 3 10.27 15.49 -9.22
N ALA A 4 9.55 15.64 -8.10
CA ALA A 4 8.54 14.69 -7.65
C ALA A 4 7.15 15.14 -8.14
N PRO A 5 6.39 14.30 -8.87
CA PRO A 5 5.03 14.62 -9.27
C PRO A 5 4.15 14.88 -8.03
N MET A 6 3.45 16.00 -8.00
CA MET A 6 2.53 16.36 -6.91
C MET A 6 1.11 15.94 -7.30
N VAL A 7 0.49 15.15 -6.44
CA VAL A 7 -0.87 14.61 -6.63
C VAL A 7 -1.92 15.47 -5.92
N LEU A 8 -1.55 16.06 -4.78
CA LEU A 8 -2.41 16.98 -4.02
C LEU A 8 -1.56 18.09 -3.41
N VAL A 9 -2.11 19.30 -3.41
CA VAL A 9 -1.55 20.47 -2.73
C VAL A 9 -2.67 21.17 -1.97
N SER A 10 -2.48 21.37 -0.68
CA SER A 10 -3.34 22.18 0.18
C SER A 10 -2.48 23.08 1.08
N PRO A 11 -3.07 24.06 1.78
CA PRO A 11 -2.32 24.92 2.69
C PRO A 11 -1.55 24.17 3.78
N THR A 12 -1.96 22.94 4.12
CA THR A 12 -1.39 22.16 5.22
C THR A 12 -0.81 20.81 4.79
N GLN A 13 -0.95 20.40 3.52
CA GLN A 13 -0.53 19.08 3.05
C GLN A 13 -0.10 19.09 1.58
N ILE A 14 0.97 18.36 1.28
CA ILE A 14 1.35 17.98 -0.08
C ILE A 14 1.42 16.46 -0.14
N ASN A 15 0.76 15.86 -1.14
CA ASN A 15 0.99 14.48 -1.52
C ASN A 15 1.78 14.49 -2.83
N ALA A 16 2.92 13.80 -2.85
CA ALA A 16 3.77 13.69 -4.02
C ALA A 16 4.28 12.25 -4.16
N GLN A 17 4.55 11.85 -5.40
CA GLN A 17 5.13 10.56 -5.72
C GLN A 17 6.65 10.66 -5.74
N LEU A 18 7.32 9.78 -5.00
CA LEU A 18 8.77 9.64 -5.08
C LEU A 18 9.15 8.96 -6.40
N PRO A 19 9.98 9.60 -7.26
CA PRO A 19 10.34 9.03 -8.55
C PRO A 19 11.15 7.74 -8.41
N PHE A 20 10.87 6.72 -9.25
CA PHE A 20 11.64 5.46 -9.23
C PHE A 20 13.12 5.63 -9.60
N SER A 21 13.47 6.73 -10.28
CA SER A 21 14.85 7.05 -10.69
C SER A 21 15.78 7.45 -9.53
N VAL A 22 15.25 7.63 -8.31
CA VAL A 22 16.04 8.05 -7.15
C VAL A 22 16.17 6.88 -6.17
N SER A 23 17.38 6.61 -5.68
CA SER A 23 17.66 5.56 -4.70
C SER A 23 18.71 5.98 -3.68
N GLY A 24 18.80 5.27 -2.55
CA GLY A 24 19.79 5.54 -1.51
C GLY A 24 19.48 6.80 -0.68
N SER A 25 20.51 7.51 -0.23
CA SER A 25 20.35 8.71 0.60
C SER A 25 19.92 9.90 -0.24
N ALA A 26 18.76 10.49 0.07
CA ALA A 26 18.19 11.62 -0.65
C ALA A 26 17.91 12.81 0.28
N THR A 27 17.82 14.00 -0.32
CA THR A 27 17.38 15.22 0.35
C THR A 27 16.20 15.80 -0.41
N MET A 28 15.09 16.04 0.28
CA MET A 28 13.90 16.72 -0.24
C MET A 28 13.89 18.16 0.22
N ILE A 29 13.48 19.04 -0.70
CA ILE A 29 13.26 20.47 -0.47
C ILE A 29 11.96 20.85 -1.16
N LEU A 30 11.13 21.66 -0.50
CA LEU A 30 9.98 22.30 -1.11
C LEU A 30 10.39 23.68 -1.63
N ARG A 31 10.07 23.98 -2.89
CA ARG A 31 10.28 25.31 -3.48
C ARG A 31 8.93 25.92 -3.79
N THR A 32 8.68 27.13 -3.29
CA THR A 32 7.51 27.95 -3.60
C THR A 32 7.97 29.34 -4.04
N PRO A 33 7.08 30.19 -4.58
CA PRO A 33 7.41 31.59 -4.86
C PRO A 33 7.89 32.37 -3.61
N ALA A 34 7.51 31.94 -2.41
CA ALA A 34 7.91 32.57 -1.14
C ALA A 34 9.30 32.12 -0.65
N GLY A 35 9.92 31.11 -1.29
CA GLY A 35 11.25 30.63 -0.95
C GLY A 35 11.38 29.12 -0.92
N MET A 36 12.44 28.64 -0.26
CA MET A 36 12.75 27.23 -0.10
C MET A 36 12.52 26.79 1.35
N SER A 37 12.03 25.57 1.54
CA SER A 37 11.98 24.96 2.87
C SER A 37 13.37 24.59 3.39
N ASN A 38 13.43 24.22 4.66
CA ASN A 38 14.55 23.44 5.17
C ASN A 38 14.70 22.11 4.39
N SER A 39 15.92 21.60 4.34
CA SER A 39 16.24 20.31 3.73
C SER A 39 15.81 19.16 4.64
N PHE A 40 15.07 18.21 4.09
CA PHE A 40 14.68 16.96 4.77
C PHE A 40 15.49 15.79 4.20
N ARG A 41 16.27 15.11 5.04
CA ARG A 41 17.09 13.96 4.63
C ARG A 41 16.39 12.66 4.96
N PHE A 42 16.41 11.71 4.02
CA PHE A 42 15.81 10.39 4.17
C PHE A 42 16.52 9.37 3.29
N THR A 43 16.28 8.08 3.55
CA THR A 43 16.82 6.99 2.74
C THR A 43 15.69 6.33 1.97
N ILE A 44 15.90 6.19 0.67
CA ILE A 44 14.96 5.53 -0.25
C ILE A 44 15.26 4.04 -0.25
N GLN A 45 14.27 3.25 0.11
CA GLN A 45 14.31 1.80 0.11
C GLN A 45 13.73 1.25 -1.20
N ALA A 46 14.16 0.06 -1.61
CA ALA A 46 13.65 -0.62 -2.81
C ALA A 46 12.15 -0.99 -2.69
N GLY A 47 11.67 -1.16 -1.46
CA GLY A 47 10.27 -1.30 -1.10
C GLY A 47 10.05 -0.77 0.32
N ALA A 48 8.94 -0.08 0.54
CA ALA A 48 8.49 0.44 1.83
C ALA A 48 6.95 0.39 1.87
N PRO A 49 6.34 -0.80 2.00
CA PRO A 49 4.90 -0.97 1.92
C PRO A 49 4.16 -0.12 2.97
N ALA A 50 3.13 0.61 2.55
CA ALA A 50 2.28 1.37 3.45
C ALA A 50 0.81 1.33 2.99
N VAL A 51 -0.06 0.73 3.81
CA VAL A 51 -1.50 0.60 3.52
C VAL A 51 -2.18 1.96 3.64
N PHE A 52 -3.01 2.30 2.65
CA PHE A 52 -3.80 3.53 2.71
C PHE A 52 -4.80 3.47 3.87
N ARG A 53 -5.01 4.60 4.54
CA ARG A 53 -5.98 4.75 5.63
C ARG A 53 -7.07 5.73 5.22
N THR A 54 -7.73 5.44 4.11
CA THR A 54 -8.79 6.26 3.53
C THR A 54 -10.16 5.61 3.64
N GLY A 55 -10.22 4.40 4.20
CA GLY A 55 -11.46 3.65 4.36
C GLY A 55 -12.46 4.36 5.27
N VAL A 56 -13.73 4.29 4.88
CA VAL A 56 -14.88 4.80 5.63
C VAL A 56 -15.95 3.71 5.68
N ALA A 57 -16.44 3.39 6.88
CA ALA A 57 -17.50 2.41 7.08
C ALA A 57 -18.48 2.93 8.14
N GLY A 58 -19.64 3.44 7.69
CA GLY A 58 -20.54 4.18 8.57
C GLY A 58 -19.84 5.44 9.11
N ASP A 59 -19.79 5.58 10.42
CA ASP A 59 -19.13 6.70 11.10
C ASP A 59 -17.62 6.49 11.31
N GLU A 60 -17.12 5.27 11.09
CA GLU A 60 -15.69 4.96 11.19
C GLU A 60 -14.94 5.54 9.98
N ARG A 61 -13.88 6.30 10.25
CA ARG A 61 -13.02 6.93 9.24
C ARG A 61 -11.56 6.59 9.50
N GLY A 62 -10.73 6.65 8.45
CA GLY A 62 -9.30 6.37 8.58
C GLY A 62 -9.00 4.87 8.70
N LEU A 63 -9.95 4.03 8.29
CA LEU A 63 -9.77 2.59 8.27
C LEU A 63 -8.72 2.22 7.23
N PRO A 64 -7.90 1.19 7.49
CA PRO A 64 -6.99 0.66 6.48
C PRO A 64 -7.81 0.14 5.29
N THR A 65 -7.36 0.41 4.07
CA THR A 65 -8.04 0.02 2.84
C THR A 65 -7.76 -1.44 2.51
N VAL A 66 -8.23 -2.32 3.40
CA VAL A 66 -8.26 -3.78 3.24
C VAL A 66 -9.72 -4.17 2.99
N VAL A 67 -9.98 -4.89 1.91
CA VAL A 67 -11.32 -5.23 1.44
C VAL A 67 -11.47 -6.73 1.38
N ARG A 68 -12.62 -7.25 1.82
CA ARG A 68 -12.99 -8.65 1.60
C ARG A 68 -13.59 -8.80 0.21
N ALA A 69 -12.99 -9.63 -0.63
CA ALA A 69 -13.47 -9.86 -2.00
C ALA A 69 -14.87 -10.49 -2.05
N LYS A 70 -15.28 -11.19 -0.97
CA LYS A 70 -16.60 -11.84 -0.88
C LYS A 70 -17.77 -10.85 -0.97
N ASN A 71 -17.61 -9.65 -0.41
CA ASN A 71 -18.68 -8.65 -0.36
C ASN A 71 -18.24 -7.26 -0.85
N ASN A 72 -16.98 -7.11 -1.30
CA ASN A 72 -16.39 -5.84 -1.72
C ASN A 72 -16.53 -4.72 -0.67
N GLN A 73 -16.49 -5.09 0.61
CA GLN A 73 -16.54 -4.15 1.73
C GLN A 73 -15.24 -4.17 2.52
N LEU A 74 -14.94 -3.03 3.16
CA LEU A 74 -13.77 -2.88 4.02
C LEU A 74 -13.82 -3.87 5.18
N VAL A 75 -12.65 -4.40 5.55
CA VAL A 75 -12.45 -5.16 6.77
C VAL A 75 -12.63 -4.20 7.95
N THR A 76 -13.56 -4.54 8.85
CA THR A 76 -13.84 -3.80 10.08
C THR A 76 -14.10 -4.78 11.22
N LEU A 77 -14.35 -4.26 12.43
CA LEU A 77 -14.81 -5.11 13.53
C LEU A 77 -16.16 -5.77 13.24
N SER A 78 -17.04 -5.10 12.49
CA SER A 78 -18.36 -5.62 12.10
C SER A 78 -18.35 -6.42 10.79
N ASN A 79 -17.30 -6.27 9.97
CA ASN A 79 -17.03 -7.07 8.78
C ASN A 79 -15.64 -7.73 8.86
N PRO A 80 -15.45 -8.72 9.76
CA PRO A 80 -14.15 -9.35 10.00
C PRO A 80 -13.71 -10.26 8.85
N ILE A 81 -12.42 -10.55 8.79
CA ILE A 81 -11.85 -11.58 7.91
C ILE A 81 -12.29 -12.95 8.41
N HIS A 82 -12.56 -13.87 7.48
CA HIS A 82 -12.82 -15.26 7.76
C HIS A 82 -11.74 -16.12 7.08
N PRO A 83 -11.39 -17.28 7.64
CA PRO A 83 -10.62 -18.28 6.91
C PRO A 83 -11.24 -18.56 5.54
N GLU A 84 -10.38 -18.84 4.54
CA GLU A 84 -10.75 -19.05 3.14
C GLU A 84 -11.24 -17.80 2.39
N ASP A 85 -11.32 -16.63 3.03
CA ASP A 85 -11.55 -15.37 2.33
C ASP A 85 -10.42 -15.06 1.34
N ALA A 86 -10.76 -14.35 0.27
CA ALA A 86 -9.79 -13.55 -0.47
C ALA A 86 -9.88 -12.09 0.02
N ILE A 87 -8.72 -11.50 0.31
CA ILE A 87 -8.59 -10.10 0.71
C ILE A 87 -7.81 -9.30 -0.32
N VAL A 88 -8.19 -8.03 -0.47
CA VAL A 88 -7.56 -7.06 -1.35
C VAL A 88 -7.04 -5.92 -0.50
N MET A 89 -5.75 -5.63 -0.59
CA MET A 89 -5.09 -4.56 0.18
C MET A 89 -4.64 -3.46 -0.77
N TYR A 90 -5.06 -2.22 -0.54
CA TYR A 90 -4.60 -1.06 -1.29
C TYR A 90 -3.53 -0.29 -0.52
N LEU A 91 -2.38 -0.09 -1.16
CA LEU A 91 -1.18 0.41 -0.52
C LEU A 91 -0.28 1.15 -1.49
N THR A 92 0.79 1.76 -0.97
CA THR A 92 1.88 2.33 -1.77
C THR A 92 3.22 1.73 -1.36
N GLY A 93 4.26 2.07 -2.12
CA GLY A 93 5.65 1.75 -1.77
C GLY A 93 6.07 0.32 -2.08
N LEU A 94 5.41 -0.40 -3.00
CA LEU A 94 5.87 -1.73 -3.43
C LEU A 94 7.04 -1.71 -4.43
N GLY A 95 7.54 -0.52 -4.80
CA GLY A 95 8.69 -0.38 -5.68
C GLY A 95 8.39 -0.64 -7.15
N ALA A 96 9.45 -0.84 -7.95
CA ALA A 96 9.35 -0.94 -9.40
C ALA A 96 8.52 -2.15 -9.87
N THR A 97 7.87 -1.99 -11.03
CA THR A 97 7.00 -2.99 -11.65
C THR A 97 7.48 -3.41 -13.04
N TRP A 98 6.93 -4.52 -13.54
CA TRP A 98 6.97 -4.92 -14.94
C TRP A 98 5.55 -5.15 -15.50
N PRO A 99 5.17 -4.49 -16.62
CA PRO A 99 5.91 -3.42 -17.30
C PRO A 99 6.21 -2.22 -16.40
N GLU A 100 7.25 -1.46 -16.77
CA GLU A 100 7.56 -0.19 -16.12
C GLU A 100 6.44 0.83 -16.41
N VAL A 101 6.02 1.54 -15.37
CA VAL A 101 5.02 2.61 -15.47
C VAL A 101 5.71 3.92 -15.06
N PRO A 102 5.79 4.92 -15.95
CA PRO A 102 6.40 6.20 -15.61
C PRO A 102 5.70 6.89 -14.43
N ASP A 103 6.46 7.67 -13.67
CA ASP A 103 5.90 8.41 -12.53
C ASP A 103 4.74 9.31 -12.96
N GLY A 104 3.67 9.37 -12.14
CA GLY A 104 2.47 10.14 -12.44
C GLY A 104 1.49 9.50 -13.42
N TYR A 105 1.80 8.33 -14.00
CA TYR A 105 0.88 7.59 -14.86
C TYR A 105 0.12 6.51 -14.09
N PRO A 106 -1.13 6.20 -14.50
CA PRO A 106 -1.92 5.16 -13.86
C PRO A 106 -1.41 3.76 -14.20
N GLY A 107 -1.67 2.78 -13.33
CA GLY A 107 -1.41 1.38 -13.62
C GLY A 107 -2.11 0.92 -14.92
N PRO A 108 -1.45 0.11 -15.78
CA PRO A 108 -2.05 -0.39 -17.01
C PRO A 108 -3.06 -1.51 -16.73
N GLY A 109 -4.09 -1.60 -17.56
CA GLY A 109 -5.06 -2.70 -17.50
C GLY A 109 -4.62 -3.98 -18.22
N SER A 110 -3.66 -3.90 -19.16
CA SER A 110 -3.10 -5.07 -19.88
C SER A 110 -1.79 -4.73 -20.60
N PRO A 111 -0.70 -5.51 -20.41
CA PRO A 111 -0.54 -6.45 -19.29
C PRO A 111 -0.55 -5.68 -17.95
N LEU A 112 -0.97 -6.34 -16.88
CA LEU A 112 -0.92 -5.74 -15.54
C LEU A 112 0.53 -5.51 -15.11
N ALA A 113 0.80 -4.36 -14.48
CA ALA A 113 2.12 -4.03 -13.96
C ALA A 113 2.35 -4.68 -12.59
N MET A 114 3.10 -5.79 -12.56
CA MET A 114 3.39 -6.56 -11.35
C MET A 114 4.69 -6.10 -10.69
N THR A 115 4.76 -6.13 -9.37
CA THR A 115 5.98 -5.75 -8.63
C THR A 115 7.13 -6.68 -8.97
N LEU A 116 8.32 -6.13 -9.23
CA LEU A 116 9.53 -6.93 -9.54
C LEU A 116 10.00 -7.78 -8.36
N MET A 117 9.74 -7.33 -7.14
CA MET A 117 10.03 -8.05 -5.90
C MET A 117 8.70 -8.35 -5.22
N PRO A 118 8.25 -9.60 -5.13
CA PRO A 118 6.96 -9.91 -4.52
C PRO A 118 6.98 -9.62 -3.00
N PRO A 119 5.90 -9.07 -2.43
CA PRO A 119 5.76 -8.92 -0.99
C PRO A 119 5.39 -10.26 -0.34
N VAL A 120 5.73 -10.40 0.94
CA VAL A 120 5.24 -11.45 1.82
C VAL A 120 4.13 -10.88 2.68
N VAL A 121 2.99 -11.57 2.76
CA VAL A 121 1.86 -11.19 3.61
C VAL A 121 1.64 -12.26 4.65
N THR A 122 1.48 -11.87 5.93
CA THR A 122 1.16 -12.80 7.01
C THR A 122 -0.02 -12.32 7.83
N LEU A 123 -0.88 -13.25 8.27
CA LEU A 123 -1.98 -13.01 9.19
C LEU A 123 -1.78 -13.85 10.46
N GLY A 124 -1.53 -13.18 11.58
CA GLY A 124 -1.22 -13.82 12.86
C GLY A 124 0.00 -14.74 12.78
N GLY A 125 1.00 -14.37 11.97
CA GLY A 125 2.20 -15.16 11.72
C GLY A 125 2.04 -16.27 10.68
N VAL A 126 0.83 -16.51 10.15
CA VAL A 126 0.60 -17.45 9.05
C VAL A 126 0.74 -16.73 7.71
N GLU A 127 1.60 -17.24 6.83
CA GLU A 127 1.76 -16.68 5.48
C GLU A 127 0.50 -16.87 4.63
N LEU A 128 0.09 -15.81 3.94
CA LEU A 128 -1.04 -15.79 3.01
C LEU A 128 -0.52 -16.00 1.58
N PRO A 129 -1.06 -16.95 0.80
CA PRO A 129 -0.76 -17.04 -0.62
C PRO A 129 -1.12 -15.74 -1.35
N VAL A 130 -0.12 -15.07 -1.92
CA VAL A 130 -0.29 -13.84 -2.72
C VAL A 130 -0.57 -14.23 -4.18
N GLU A 131 -1.75 -13.85 -4.67
CA GLU A 131 -2.20 -14.14 -6.04
C GLU A 131 -1.85 -13.01 -7.00
N PHE A 132 -1.73 -11.79 -6.49
CA PHE A 132 -1.35 -10.60 -7.25
C PHE A 132 -0.69 -9.58 -6.34
N ALA A 133 0.36 -8.92 -6.84
CA ALA A 133 0.96 -7.74 -6.25
C ALA A 133 1.45 -6.82 -7.38
N GLY A 134 0.87 -5.63 -7.50
CA GLY A 134 1.12 -4.75 -8.65
C GLY A 134 0.42 -3.42 -8.54
N LEU A 135 0.63 -2.54 -9.53
CA LEU A 135 -0.11 -1.29 -9.64
C LEU A 135 -1.57 -1.57 -9.97
N THR A 136 -2.47 -0.85 -9.29
CA THR A 136 -3.91 -0.92 -9.53
C THR A 136 -4.22 -0.28 -10.89
N PRO A 137 -4.93 -0.97 -11.80
CA PRO A 137 -5.31 -0.38 -13.08
C PRO A 137 -6.10 0.91 -12.92
N GLY A 138 -5.72 1.94 -13.67
CA GLY A 138 -6.41 3.25 -13.67
C GLY A 138 -6.03 4.18 -12.52
N GLU A 139 -5.27 3.71 -11.52
CA GLU A 139 -4.87 4.50 -10.36
C GLU A 139 -3.38 4.87 -10.42
N VAL A 140 -3.05 6.11 -10.02
CA VAL A 140 -1.68 6.62 -10.01
C VAL A 140 -1.02 6.36 -8.65
N GLY A 141 0.09 5.63 -8.63
CA GLY A 141 0.87 5.37 -7.41
C GLY A 141 0.20 4.48 -6.36
N VAL A 142 -0.94 3.87 -6.71
CA VAL A 142 -1.66 2.91 -5.88
C VAL A 142 -1.32 1.50 -6.34
N TYR A 143 -0.93 0.67 -5.39
CA TYR A 143 -0.74 -0.75 -5.57
C TYR A 143 -1.88 -1.52 -4.93
N GLN A 144 -2.07 -2.73 -5.41
CA GLN A 144 -3.01 -3.71 -4.88
C GLN A 144 -2.27 -5.02 -4.62
N ILE A 145 -2.56 -5.64 -3.48
CA ILE A 145 -2.20 -7.04 -3.19
C ILE A 145 -3.49 -7.85 -3.04
N ASN A 146 -3.58 -8.96 -3.77
CA ASN A 146 -4.62 -9.97 -3.56
C ASN A 146 -4.00 -11.16 -2.84
N ALA A 147 -4.58 -11.55 -1.72
CA ALA A 147 -4.11 -12.69 -0.94
C ALA A 147 -5.28 -13.58 -0.47
N ARG A 148 -5.04 -14.88 -0.39
CA ARG A 148 -6.00 -15.82 0.21
C ARG A 148 -5.69 -16.08 1.67
N VAL A 149 -6.72 -16.19 2.48
CA VAL A 149 -6.62 -16.53 3.90
C VAL A 149 -6.69 -18.06 4.04
N PRO A 150 -5.65 -18.73 4.56
CA PRO A 150 -5.71 -20.18 4.78
C PRO A 150 -6.81 -20.59 5.77
N TYR A 151 -7.36 -21.80 5.63
CA TYR A 151 -8.38 -22.30 6.56
C TYR A 151 -7.88 -22.41 8.01
N TRP A 152 -6.55 -22.51 8.20
CA TRP A 152 -5.89 -22.60 9.51
C TRP A 152 -5.39 -21.25 10.06
N ALA A 153 -5.78 -20.13 9.44
CA ALA A 153 -5.42 -18.81 9.95
C ALA A 153 -5.95 -18.61 11.39
N PRO A 154 -5.15 -18.02 12.29
CA PRO A 154 -5.57 -17.78 13.66
C PRO A 154 -6.75 -16.80 13.72
N VAL A 155 -7.66 -17.03 14.65
CA VAL A 155 -8.83 -16.17 14.91
C VAL A 155 -8.58 -15.29 16.13
N GLY A 156 -9.21 -14.11 16.18
CA GLY A 156 -9.05 -13.19 17.30
C GLY A 156 -9.60 -11.80 17.00
N MET A 157 -9.71 -10.98 18.05
CA MET A 157 -10.12 -9.57 17.91
C MET A 157 -9.02 -8.72 17.28
N ASP A 158 -7.76 -9.01 17.61
CA ASP A 158 -6.59 -8.24 17.20
C ASP A 158 -5.51 -9.17 16.62
N VAL A 159 -5.75 -9.68 15.41
CA VAL A 159 -4.79 -10.51 14.68
C VAL A 159 -3.90 -9.61 13.82
N PRO A 160 -2.55 -9.66 13.95
CA PRO A 160 -1.66 -8.87 13.12
C PRO A 160 -1.72 -9.29 11.65
N LEU A 161 -2.07 -8.36 10.76
CA LEU A 161 -1.87 -8.47 9.31
C LEU A 161 -0.62 -7.67 8.95
N GLU A 162 0.39 -8.35 8.44
CA GLU A 162 1.67 -7.73 8.10
C GLU A 162 2.00 -7.91 6.62
N ILE A 163 2.57 -6.86 6.03
CA ILE A 163 3.05 -6.85 4.64
C ILE A 163 4.53 -6.48 4.70
N ARG A 164 5.41 -7.34 4.18
CA ARG A 164 6.86 -7.17 4.22
C ARG A 164 7.47 -7.27 2.83
N GLN A 165 8.44 -6.42 2.53
CA GLN A 165 9.13 -6.36 1.25
C GLN A 165 10.48 -5.63 1.42
N ALA A 166 11.57 -6.10 0.80
CA ALA A 166 12.92 -5.52 0.96
C ALA A 166 13.37 -5.28 2.42
N GLY A 167 12.93 -6.11 3.37
CA GLY A 167 13.25 -5.95 4.79
C GLY A 167 12.54 -4.77 5.48
N GLN A 168 11.65 -4.07 4.78
CA GLN A 168 10.69 -3.13 5.36
C GLN A 168 9.30 -3.76 5.43
N GLY A 169 8.41 -3.19 6.24
CA GLY A 169 7.04 -3.66 6.28
C GLY A 169 6.12 -2.75 7.06
N THR A 170 4.83 -3.05 6.94
CA THR A 170 3.75 -2.40 7.68
C THR A 170 2.89 -3.47 8.33
N ALA A 171 2.35 -3.15 9.50
CA ALA A 171 1.49 -4.02 10.27
C ALA A 171 0.23 -3.26 10.66
N LEU A 172 -0.90 -3.96 10.67
CA LEU A 172 -2.18 -3.47 11.14
C LEU A 172 -2.92 -4.60 11.85
N SER A 173 -3.81 -4.27 12.78
CA SER A 173 -4.61 -5.27 13.51
C SER A 173 -5.97 -5.43 12.85
N VAL A 174 -6.41 -6.67 12.66
CA VAL A 174 -7.71 -7.03 12.09
C VAL A 174 -8.43 -8.04 12.98
N ARG A 175 -9.76 -7.98 12.94
CA ARG A 175 -10.60 -9.03 13.53
C ARG A 175 -10.73 -10.20 12.55
N VAL A 176 -10.49 -11.41 13.06
CA VAL A 176 -10.64 -12.66 12.32
C VAL A 176 -11.58 -13.59 13.08
N VAL A 177 -12.60 -14.12 12.42
CA VAL A 177 -13.61 -15.02 13.00
C VAL A 177 -13.82 -16.24 12.11
N LYS A 178 -14.45 -17.30 12.64
CA LYS A 178 -14.83 -18.48 11.85
C LYS A 178 -16.06 -18.20 10.99
#